data_AF-A0A3D0CX69-F1
#
_entry.id   AF-A0A3D0CX69-F1
#
_cell.length_a   1.000
_cell.length_b   1.000
_cell.length_c   1.000
_cell.angle_alpha   90.00
_cell.angle_beta   90.00
_cell.angle_gamma   90.00
#
_symmetry.space_group_name_H-M   'P 1'
#
loop_
_entity.id
_entity.type
_entity.pdbx_description
1 polymer ?
#
loop_
_entity_poly.entity_id
_entity_poly.type
_entity_poly.pdbx_seq_one_letter_code
_entity_poly.pdbx_strand_id
1 'polypeptide(L)'
;MQLRVLSADHVRAALPMPAAIEAMREAFAQLAQGQAEVPLRTPVRTPAGVTLFMPGYLAGSSALAQKIVSIYPGNQSLGLPSLNGLVIVLDPATGFPRAILDGGTLTAIRTGAASGLATDLLARPESSVLALFGAGGQAYDQVTGVRAVRPLQEVRIVSAHGERCVVLAERLQREGLAARSVRDPGEAVRGAAIIACATTSHRPLFRDEDVAPGTHINAVGAFTPEMQEVPPSTVARASVVIDQLEAALAEAGDLLKPLAAGLIEQGHFETTLGEVVLGQAPGRRSPEEITLFKSVGLAAQDVAAASRALARAEAEDLGVVVTV
;
A
#
# COMPACT_ATOMS: atom_id res chain seq x y z
N MET A 1 22.38 -16.35 -21.35
CA MET A 1 21.79 -15.03 -21.03
C MET A 1 21.81 -14.87 -19.51
N GLN A 2 21.87 -13.65 -18.95
CA GLN A 2 21.93 -13.48 -17.49
C GLN A 2 20.58 -13.00 -16.92
N LEU A 3 20.06 -13.71 -15.93
CA LEU A 3 18.84 -13.38 -15.19
C LEU A 3 19.20 -13.19 -13.70
N ARG A 4 18.82 -12.08 -13.08
CA ARG A 4 19.06 -11.84 -11.65
C ARG A 4 17.88 -12.30 -10.80
N VAL A 5 18.14 -13.06 -9.74
CA VAL A 5 17.12 -13.54 -8.79
C VAL A 5 17.31 -12.86 -7.44
N LEU A 6 16.28 -12.15 -6.98
CA LEU A 6 16.26 -11.42 -5.71
C LEU A 6 15.30 -12.09 -4.73
N SER A 7 15.85 -12.61 -3.63
CA SER A 7 15.09 -13.12 -2.49
C SER A 7 14.43 -11.97 -1.72
N ALA A 8 13.60 -12.28 -0.73
CA ALA A 8 13.03 -11.28 0.18
C ALA A 8 14.09 -10.37 0.80
N ASP A 9 15.21 -10.93 1.27
CA ASP A 9 16.31 -10.16 1.88
C ASP A 9 17.01 -9.27 0.85
N HIS A 10 17.25 -9.76 -0.36
CA HIS A 10 17.81 -8.95 -1.44
C HIS A 10 16.88 -7.79 -1.80
N VAL A 11 15.56 -8.02 -1.87
CA VAL A 11 14.56 -6.97 -2.15
C VAL A 11 14.53 -5.93 -1.03
N ARG A 12 14.56 -6.35 0.25
CA ARG A 12 14.63 -5.43 1.40
C ARG A 12 15.87 -4.54 1.36
N ALA A 13 17.03 -5.11 1.03
CA ALA A 13 18.29 -4.37 0.91
C ALA A 13 18.28 -3.42 -0.30
N ALA A 14 17.79 -3.88 -1.44
CA ALA A 14 17.77 -3.13 -2.69
C ALA A 14 16.70 -2.04 -2.76
N LEU A 15 15.68 -2.07 -1.89
CA LEU A 15 14.57 -1.12 -1.91
C LEU A 15 14.25 -0.55 -0.51
N PRO A 16 15.15 0.28 0.07
CA PRO A 16 14.86 0.95 1.32
C PRO A 16 13.66 1.91 1.18
N MET A 17 12.91 2.08 2.27
CA MET A 17 11.61 2.77 2.24
C MET A 17 11.64 4.18 1.61
N PRO A 18 12.63 5.06 1.85
CA PRO A 18 12.70 6.36 1.16
C PRO A 18 12.79 6.23 -0.37
N ALA A 19 13.58 5.27 -0.87
CA ALA A 19 13.69 5.01 -2.31
C ALA A 19 12.40 4.41 -2.88
N ALA A 20 11.69 3.60 -2.08
CA ALA A 20 10.39 3.07 -2.43
C ALA A 20 9.33 4.18 -2.54
N ILE A 21 9.33 5.15 -1.63
CA ILE A 21 8.42 6.31 -1.66
C ILE A 21 8.63 7.12 -2.94
N GLU A 22 9.87 7.37 -3.31
CA GLU A 22 10.17 8.05 -4.58
C GLU A 22 9.76 7.20 -5.79
N ALA A 23 9.85 5.87 -5.72
CA ALA A 23 9.33 5.01 -6.79
C ALA A 23 7.81 5.14 -6.93
N MET A 24 7.08 5.29 -5.81
CA MET A 24 5.64 5.54 -5.86
C MET A 24 5.33 6.92 -6.43
N ARG A 25 6.12 7.95 -6.08
CA ARG A 25 5.98 9.29 -6.63
C ARG A 25 6.09 9.28 -8.15
N GLU A 26 7.11 8.61 -8.68
CA GLU A 26 7.31 8.42 -10.12
C GLU A 26 6.18 7.60 -10.78
N ALA A 27 5.72 6.52 -10.14
CA ALA A 27 4.64 5.68 -10.66
C ALA A 27 3.32 6.45 -10.78
N PHE A 28 2.93 7.16 -9.72
CA PHE A 28 1.69 7.93 -9.69
C PHE A 28 1.73 9.15 -10.62
N ALA A 29 2.88 9.82 -10.73
CA ALA A 29 3.07 10.89 -11.71
C ALA A 29 2.87 10.39 -13.15
N GLN A 30 3.48 9.26 -13.51
CA GLN A 30 3.36 8.68 -14.85
C GLN A 30 1.92 8.20 -15.14
N LEU A 31 1.23 7.63 -14.14
CA LEU A 31 -0.19 7.29 -14.27
C LEU A 31 -1.05 8.52 -14.60
N ALA A 32 -0.92 9.59 -13.83
CA ALA A 32 -1.68 10.82 -14.05
C ALA A 32 -1.34 11.53 -15.38
N GLN A 33 -0.12 11.36 -15.88
CA GLN A 33 0.31 11.88 -17.19
C GLN A 33 -0.11 11.00 -18.38
N GLY A 34 -0.77 9.86 -18.15
CA GLY A 34 -1.09 8.91 -19.22
C GLY A 34 0.15 8.23 -19.82
N GLN A 35 1.26 8.19 -19.09
CA GLN A 35 2.52 7.55 -19.49
C GLN A 35 2.65 6.12 -18.95
N ALA A 36 1.54 5.49 -18.60
CA ALA A 36 1.50 4.15 -18.03
C ALA A 36 0.50 3.28 -18.80
N GLU A 37 0.95 2.13 -19.28
CA GLU A 37 0.08 1.07 -19.79
C GLU A 37 -0.09 0.02 -18.70
N VAL A 38 -1.20 0.10 -17.99
CA VAL A 38 -1.51 -0.76 -16.84
C VAL A 38 -2.92 -1.30 -17.01
N PRO A 39 -3.10 -2.44 -17.69
CA PRO A 39 -4.42 -3.05 -17.81
C PRO A 39 -4.94 -3.50 -16.44
N LEU A 40 -6.26 -3.65 -16.33
CA LEU A 40 -6.89 -4.24 -15.15
C LEU A 40 -6.30 -5.64 -14.90
N ARG A 41 -6.09 -5.97 -13.63
CA ARG A 41 -5.52 -7.27 -13.22
C ARG A 41 -6.36 -8.43 -13.75
N THR A 42 -5.71 -9.47 -14.26
CA THR A 42 -6.40 -10.67 -14.78
C THR A 42 -6.48 -11.76 -13.70
N PRO A 43 -7.68 -12.15 -13.23
CA PRO A 43 -7.83 -13.20 -12.23
C PRO A 43 -7.94 -14.60 -12.86
N VAL A 44 -7.20 -15.55 -12.31
CA VAL A 44 -7.37 -16.98 -12.53
C VAL A 44 -7.79 -17.62 -11.21
N ARG A 45 -9.01 -18.16 -11.17
CA ARG A 45 -9.64 -18.65 -9.93
C ARG A 45 -9.55 -20.17 -9.83
N THR A 46 -9.30 -20.65 -8.62
CA THR A 46 -9.42 -22.05 -8.22
C THR A 46 -10.38 -22.13 -7.02
N PRO A 47 -10.85 -23.33 -6.61
CA PRO A 47 -11.65 -23.47 -5.40
C PRO A 47 -10.92 -23.01 -4.12
N ALA A 48 -9.59 -22.98 -4.11
CA ALA A 48 -8.79 -22.66 -2.93
C ALA A 48 -8.33 -21.19 -2.88
N GLY A 49 -8.41 -20.45 -3.98
CA GLY A 49 -7.93 -19.08 -4.05
C GLY A 49 -7.92 -18.48 -5.45
N VAL A 50 -7.17 -17.39 -5.61
CA VAL A 50 -7.06 -16.66 -6.86
C VAL A 50 -5.60 -16.30 -7.14
N THR A 51 -5.19 -16.39 -8.39
CA THR A 51 -3.92 -15.84 -8.89
C THR A 51 -4.22 -14.66 -9.81
N LEU A 52 -3.55 -13.55 -9.58
CA LEU A 52 -3.69 -12.30 -10.30
C LEU A 52 -2.43 -12.05 -11.15
N PHE A 53 -2.64 -11.78 -12.43
CA PHE A 53 -1.61 -11.33 -13.34
C PHE A 53 -1.74 -9.82 -13.51
N MET A 54 -0.67 -9.09 -13.18
CA MET A 54 -0.63 -7.63 -13.16
C MET A 54 0.57 -7.14 -13.98
N PRO A 55 0.44 -7.05 -15.33
CA PRO A 55 1.45 -6.41 -16.17
C PRO A 55 1.40 -4.89 -16.00
N GLY A 56 2.53 -4.24 -16.23
CA GLY A 56 2.57 -2.80 -16.43
C GLY A 56 3.81 -2.34 -17.16
N TYR A 57 3.64 -1.28 -17.96
CA TYR A 57 4.72 -0.54 -18.60
C TYR A 57 4.63 0.93 -18.23
N LEU A 58 5.75 1.52 -17.82
CA LEU A 58 5.89 2.93 -17.50
C LEU A 58 6.81 3.59 -18.53
N ALA A 59 6.22 4.33 -19.47
CA ALA A 59 6.91 4.88 -20.63
C ALA A 59 7.95 5.94 -20.27
N GLY A 60 7.67 6.80 -19.28
CA GLY A 60 8.58 7.86 -18.85
C GLY A 60 9.89 7.33 -18.24
N SER A 61 9.83 6.15 -17.62
CA SER A 61 11.00 5.46 -17.03
C SER A 61 11.51 4.27 -17.85
N SER A 62 10.87 3.96 -18.98
CA SER A 62 11.11 2.75 -19.78
C SER A 62 11.19 1.48 -18.91
N ALA A 63 10.21 1.32 -18.00
CA ALA A 63 10.18 0.22 -17.06
C ALA A 63 9.04 -0.74 -17.39
N LEU A 64 9.34 -2.04 -17.54
CA LEU A 64 8.37 -3.10 -17.86
C LEU A 64 8.46 -4.23 -16.82
N ALA A 65 7.35 -4.56 -16.19
CA ALA A 65 7.29 -5.69 -15.28
C ALA A 65 5.93 -6.41 -15.28
N GLN A 66 5.96 -7.66 -14.84
CA GLN A 66 4.78 -8.50 -14.63
C GLN A 66 4.81 -9.02 -13.20
N LYS A 67 3.78 -8.71 -12.40
CA LYS A 67 3.56 -9.39 -11.13
C LYS A 67 2.61 -10.56 -11.30
N ILE A 68 2.98 -11.69 -10.70
CA ILE A 68 2.11 -12.84 -10.49
C ILE A 68 1.92 -12.96 -8.98
N VAL A 69 0.69 -12.76 -8.50
CA VAL A 69 0.40 -12.81 -7.07
C VAL A 69 -0.81 -13.69 -6.79
N SER A 70 -0.67 -14.61 -5.84
CA SER A 70 -1.67 -15.57 -5.43
C SER A 70 -2.18 -15.24 -4.04
N ILE A 71 -3.51 -15.22 -3.88
CA ILE A 71 -4.22 -14.99 -2.62
C ILE A 71 -4.99 -16.27 -2.28
N TYR A 72 -4.48 -16.99 -1.27
CA TYR A 72 -4.99 -18.29 -0.81
C TYR A 72 -5.17 -18.23 0.72
N PRO A 73 -6.34 -17.81 1.21
CA PRO A 73 -6.57 -17.64 2.65
C PRO A 73 -6.29 -18.91 3.47
N GLY A 74 -6.60 -20.08 2.91
CA GLY A 74 -6.37 -21.38 3.55
C GLY A 74 -4.91 -21.73 3.81
N ASN A 75 -3.94 -21.04 3.20
CA ASN A 75 -2.52 -21.33 3.41
C ASN A 75 -2.06 -21.20 4.87
N GLN A 76 -2.75 -20.40 5.69
CA GLN A 76 -2.38 -20.21 7.09
C GLN A 76 -2.48 -21.52 7.89
N SER A 77 -3.44 -22.40 7.58
CA SER A 77 -3.54 -23.70 8.23
C SER A 77 -2.43 -24.68 7.83
N LEU A 78 -1.70 -24.35 6.76
CA LEU A 78 -0.56 -25.10 6.25
C LEU A 78 0.79 -24.49 6.68
N GLY A 79 0.78 -23.41 7.47
CA GLY A 79 2.00 -22.67 7.83
C GLY A 79 2.59 -21.85 6.66
N LEU A 80 1.83 -21.62 5.60
CA LEU A 80 2.24 -20.86 4.42
C LEU A 80 1.64 -19.44 4.44
N PRO A 81 2.27 -18.44 3.80
CA PRO A 81 1.66 -17.12 3.67
C PRO A 81 0.37 -17.17 2.84
N SER A 82 -0.63 -16.35 3.21
CA SER A 82 -1.87 -16.21 2.41
C SER A 82 -1.66 -15.49 1.09
N LEU A 83 -0.61 -14.68 0.98
CA LEU A 83 -0.23 -13.97 -0.22
C LEU A 83 1.18 -14.39 -0.60
N ASN A 84 1.35 -14.91 -1.81
CA ASN A 84 2.65 -15.29 -2.37
C ASN A 84 2.74 -14.77 -3.79
N GLY A 85 3.93 -14.51 -4.30
CA GLY A 85 4.06 -14.06 -5.68
C GLY A 85 5.49 -13.77 -6.07
N LEU A 86 5.66 -13.49 -7.36
CA LEU A 86 6.91 -13.08 -7.97
C LEU A 86 6.65 -11.85 -8.84
N VAL A 87 7.68 -11.02 -8.99
CA VAL A 87 7.70 -9.95 -9.99
C VAL A 87 8.82 -10.21 -10.98
N ILE A 88 8.49 -10.21 -12.27
CA ILE A 88 9.43 -10.40 -13.36
C ILE A 88 9.64 -9.03 -14.00
N VAL A 89 10.88 -8.55 -14.00
CA VAL A 89 11.27 -7.35 -14.74
C VAL A 89 11.74 -7.78 -16.12
N LEU A 90 11.25 -7.10 -17.16
CA LEU A 90 11.61 -7.36 -18.54
C LEU A 90 12.30 -6.15 -19.15
N ASP A 91 13.20 -6.39 -20.09
CA ASP A 91 13.74 -5.38 -20.97
C ASP A 91 12.65 -4.94 -21.95
N PRO A 92 12.24 -3.66 -21.99
CA PRO A 92 11.14 -3.20 -22.83
C PRO A 92 11.47 -3.20 -24.33
N ALA A 93 12.75 -3.17 -24.71
CA ALA A 93 13.17 -3.13 -26.11
C ALA A 93 13.21 -4.53 -26.75
N THR A 94 13.46 -5.56 -25.93
CA THR A 94 13.69 -6.93 -26.41
C THR A 94 12.70 -7.95 -25.86
N GLY A 95 11.96 -7.59 -24.80
CA GLY A 95 11.10 -8.51 -24.06
C GLY A 95 11.87 -9.52 -23.19
N PHE A 96 13.19 -9.41 -23.08
CA PHE A 96 13.98 -10.38 -22.32
C PHE A 96 13.79 -10.23 -20.80
N PRO A 97 13.58 -11.33 -20.06
CA PRO A 97 13.55 -11.28 -18.60
C PRO A 97 14.92 -10.88 -18.02
N ARG A 98 14.91 -9.81 -17.22
CA ARG A 98 16.10 -9.25 -16.57
C ARG A 98 16.23 -9.69 -15.12
N ALA A 99 15.11 -9.78 -14.41
CA ALA A 99 15.11 -10.23 -13.03
C ALA A 99 13.81 -10.90 -12.59
N ILE A 100 13.92 -11.73 -11.55
CA ILE A 100 12.80 -12.28 -10.78
C ILE A 100 12.99 -11.86 -9.32
N LEU A 101 11.97 -11.23 -8.75
CA LEU A 101 11.97 -10.70 -7.39
C LEU A 101 10.91 -11.40 -6.54
N ASP A 102 11.19 -11.56 -5.25
CA ASP A 102 10.19 -11.93 -4.26
C ASP A 102 9.03 -10.91 -4.25
N GLY A 103 7.86 -11.36 -4.71
CA GLY A 103 6.70 -10.48 -4.92
C GLY A 103 5.95 -10.16 -3.64
N GLY A 104 6.03 -11.01 -2.63
CA GLY A 104 5.41 -10.77 -1.32
C GLY A 104 6.05 -9.56 -0.62
N THR A 105 7.39 -9.57 -0.53
CA THR A 105 8.18 -8.50 0.07
C THR A 105 8.11 -7.22 -0.74
N LEU A 106 8.23 -7.28 -2.07
CA LEU A 106 8.08 -6.11 -2.93
C LEU A 106 6.69 -5.47 -2.76
N THR A 107 5.63 -6.29 -2.72
CA THR A 107 4.25 -5.82 -2.51
C THR A 107 4.10 -5.13 -1.15
N ALA A 108 4.70 -5.66 -0.08
CA ALA A 108 4.67 -5.04 1.23
C ALA A 108 5.36 -3.68 1.24
N ILE A 109 6.58 -3.61 0.70
CA ILE A 109 7.37 -2.36 0.63
C ILE A 109 6.64 -1.30 -0.20
N ARG A 110 6.20 -1.63 -1.42
CA ARG A 110 5.56 -0.65 -2.31
C ARG A 110 4.21 -0.17 -1.79
N THR A 111 3.46 -1.02 -1.09
CA THR A 111 2.18 -0.61 -0.48
C THR A 111 2.42 0.31 0.72
N GLY A 112 3.39 -0.02 1.59
CA GLY A 112 3.84 0.87 2.66
C GLY A 112 4.36 2.21 2.14
N ALA A 113 5.13 2.18 1.06
CA ALA A 113 5.64 3.37 0.39
C ALA A 113 4.54 4.26 -0.20
N ALA A 114 3.48 3.66 -0.75
CA ALA A 114 2.34 4.42 -1.27
C ALA A 114 1.62 5.16 -0.14
N SER A 115 1.42 4.48 1.00
CA SER A 115 0.89 5.10 2.22
C SER A 115 1.84 6.16 2.79
N GLY A 116 3.16 5.96 2.70
CA GLY A 116 4.17 6.95 3.06
C GLY A 116 4.06 8.21 2.20
N LEU A 117 3.98 8.07 0.87
CA LEU A 117 3.78 9.19 -0.05
C LEU A 117 2.45 9.92 0.20
N ALA A 118 1.36 9.17 0.37
CA ALA A 118 0.06 9.76 0.70
C ALA A 118 0.09 10.52 2.02
N THR A 119 0.74 9.94 3.04
CA THR A 119 0.97 10.61 4.32
C THR A 119 1.77 11.90 4.14
N ASP A 120 2.82 11.87 3.31
CA ASP A 120 3.65 13.03 3.05
C ASP A 120 2.84 14.21 2.48
N LEU A 121 1.95 13.92 1.54
CA LEU A 121 1.15 14.91 0.83
C LEU A 121 -0.13 15.34 1.58
N LEU A 122 -0.67 14.48 2.43
CA LEU A 122 -2.04 14.62 2.96
C LEU A 122 -2.13 14.66 4.49
N ALA A 123 -1.11 14.23 5.23
CA ALA A 123 -1.08 14.32 6.70
C ALA A 123 -0.42 15.62 7.16
N ARG A 124 -0.78 16.09 8.36
CA ARG A 124 -0.10 17.26 8.95
C ARG A 124 1.39 16.95 9.23
N PRO A 125 2.33 17.89 9.03
CA PRO A 125 3.76 17.64 9.21
C PRO A 125 4.16 17.16 10.61
N GLU A 126 3.46 17.62 11.64
CA GLU A 126 3.70 17.32 13.06
C GLU A 126 3.05 16.03 13.56
N SER A 127 2.39 15.28 12.67
CA SER A 127 1.72 14.02 13.01
C SER A 127 2.68 13.01 13.63
N SER A 128 2.47 12.65 14.90
CA SER A 128 3.42 11.81 15.66
C SER A 128 2.83 10.51 16.23
N VAL A 129 1.52 10.30 16.14
CA VAL A 129 0.83 9.11 16.66
C VAL A 129 0.10 8.38 15.53
N LEU A 130 0.41 7.10 15.36
CA LEU A 130 -0.21 6.21 14.36
C LEU A 130 -1.08 5.15 15.04
N ALA A 131 -2.36 5.10 14.67
CA ALA A 131 -3.21 3.94 14.90
C ALA A 131 -3.06 2.95 13.74
N LEU A 132 -2.56 1.75 14.00
CA LEU A 132 -2.37 0.71 13.00
C LEU A 132 -3.38 -0.42 13.20
N PHE A 133 -4.26 -0.60 12.22
CA PHE A 133 -5.18 -1.73 12.17
C PHE A 133 -4.63 -2.84 11.28
N GLY A 134 -4.43 -4.01 11.89
CA GLY A 134 -3.83 -5.17 11.27
C GLY A 134 -2.38 -5.36 11.70
N ALA A 135 -2.03 -6.61 12.04
CA ALA A 135 -0.67 -7.04 12.34
C ALA A 135 -0.20 -8.13 11.35
N GLY A 136 -0.66 -8.03 10.09
CA GLY A 136 -0.32 -8.95 8.99
C GLY A 136 0.91 -8.52 8.21
N GLY A 137 1.12 -9.15 7.04
CA GLY A 137 2.34 -8.93 6.22
C GLY A 137 2.56 -7.51 5.72
N GLN A 138 1.53 -6.65 5.72
CA GLN A 138 1.64 -5.23 5.33
C GLN A 138 1.99 -4.32 6.52
N ALA A 139 1.75 -4.77 7.75
CA ALA A 139 1.69 -3.90 8.93
C ALA A 139 3.02 -3.20 9.22
N TYR A 140 4.14 -3.93 9.13
CA TYR A 140 5.47 -3.35 9.33
C TYR A 140 5.77 -2.24 8.31
N ASP A 141 5.52 -2.51 7.03
CA ASP A 141 5.82 -1.58 5.95
C ASP A 141 4.95 -0.31 6.00
N GLN A 142 3.69 -0.43 6.44
CA GLN A 142 2.83 0.74 6.73
C GLN A 142 3.46 1.67 7.78
N VAL A 143 3.98 1.10 8.88
CA VAL A 143 4.66 1.90 9.92
C VAL A 143 5.93 2.54 9.37
N THR A 144 6.76 1.79 8.65
CA THR A 144 8.01 2.33 8.11
C THR A 144 7.78 3.40 7.04
N GLY A 145 6.72 3.27 6.23
CA GLY A 145 6.30 4.29 5.26
C GLY A 145 5.94 5.60 5.93
N VAL A 146 5.12 5.55 6.99
CA VAL A 146 4.75 6.74 7.78
C VAL A 146 5.98 7.32 8.49
N ARG A 147 6.78 6.48 9.15
CA ARG A 147 8.00 6.89 9.89
C ARG A 147 9.03 7.56 8.98
N ALA A 148 9.08 7.22 7.69
CA ALA A 148 10.02 7.82 6.75
C ALA A 148 9.73 9.31 6.46
N VAL A 149 8.47 9.76 6.67
CA VAL A 149 8.02 11.10 6.29
C VAL A 149 7.45 11.91 7.45
N ARG A 150 7.26 11.31 8.63
CA ARG A 150 6.74 11.99 9.82
C ARG A 150 7.55 11.68 11.07
N PRO A 151 7.60 12.60 12.06
CA PRO A 151 8.29 12.40 13.32
C PRO A 151 7.48 11.47 14.24
N LEU A 152 7.31 10.21 13.80
CA LEU A 152 6.48 9.23 14.48
C LEU A 152 7.08 8.86 15.84
N GLN A 153 6.30 9.02 16.89
CA GLN A 153 6.69 8.77 18.28
C GLN A 153 5.99 7.54 18.87
N GLU A 154 4.71 7.33 18.54
CA GLU A 154 3.89 6.23 19.07
C GLU A 154 3.16 5.46 17.96
N VAL A 155 3.12 4.13 18.06
CA VAL A 155 2.27 3.25 17.27
C VAL A 155 1.34 2.43 18.17
N ARG A 156 0.03 2.53 17.92
CA ARG A 156 -1.03 1.79 18.61
C ARG A 156 -1.56 0.73 17.69
N ILE A 157 -1.29 -0.54 17.98
CA ILE A 157 -1.56 -1.65 17.07
C ILE A 157 -2.82 -2.40 17.52
N VAL A 158 -3.80 -2.52 16.63
CA VAL A 158 -5.04 -3.26 16.86
C VAL A 158 -5.18 -4.37 15.82
N SER A 159 -5.44 -5.59 16.27
CA SER A 159 -5.76 -6.72 15.40
C SER A 159 -6.58 -7.76 16.14
N ALA A 160 -7.34 -8.57 15.41
CA ALA A 160 -8.01 -9.75 15.95
C ALA A 160 -7.01 -10.80 16.50
N HIS A 161 -5.76 -10.77 16.05
CA HIS A 161 -4.70 -11.70 16.47
C HIS A 161 -3.73 -10.99 17.41
N GLY A 162 -4.06 -10.94 18.71
CA GLY A 162 -3.30 -10.18 19.71
C GLY A 162 -1.82 -10.55 19.80
N GLU A 163 -1.45 -11.81 19.62
CA GLU A 163 -0.05 -12.27 19.63
C GLU A 163 0.79 -11.61 18.53
N ARG A 164 0.22 -11.45 17.32
CA ARG A 164 0.92 -10.78 16.20
C ARG A 164 1.14 -9.30 16.48
N CYS A 165 0.22 -8.65 17.21
CA CYS A 165 0.39 -7.26 17.63
C CYS A 165 1.57 -7.12 18.59
N VAL A 166 1.72 -8.05 19.55
CA VAL A 166 2.82 -8.04 20.51
C VAL A 166 4.16 -8.20 19.79
N VAL A 167 4.28 -9.18 18.89
CA VAL A 167 5.51 -9.40 18.11
C VAL A 167 5.89 -8.17 17.28
N LEU A 168 4.90 -7.53 16.63
CA LEU A 168 5.15 -6.30 15.87
C LEU A 168 5.56 -5.14 16.79
N ALA A 169 4.91 -4.98 17.95
CA ALA A 169 5.24 -3.94 18.91
C ALA A 169 6.69 -4.10 19.43
N GLU A 170 7.07 -5.30 19.84
CA GLU A 170 8.43 -5.62 20.32
C GLU A 170 9.48 -5.34 19.23
N ARG A 171 9.17 -5.65 17.97
CA ARG A 171 10.05 -5.31 16.85
C ARG A 171 10.25 -3.81 16.72
N LEU A 172 9.16 -3.03 16.71
CA LEU A 172 9.23 -1.58 16.57
C LEU A 172 9.95 -0.92 17.76
N GLN A 173 9.75 -1.43 18.97
CA GLN A 173 10.45 -0.99 20.17
C GLN A 173 11.97 -1.20 20.06
N ARG A 174 12.42 -2.36 19.57
CA ARG A 174 13.85 -2.62 19.29
C ARG A 174 14.42 -1.67 18.24
N GLU A 175 13.59 -1.16 17.34
CA GLU A 175 13.95 -0.17 16.31
C GLU A 175 13.81 1.29 16.80
N GLY A 176 13.59 1.50 18.10
CA GLY A 176 13.57 2.80 18.76
C GLY A 176 12.23 3.54 18.71
N LEU A 177 11.13 2.86 18.40
CA LEU A 177 9.80 3.45 18.29
C LEU A 177 8.88 2.95 19.40
N ALA A 178 8.20 3.84 20.13
CA ALA A 178 7.23 3.40 21.12
C ALA A 178 6.05 2.73 20.39
N ALA A 179 5.81 1.47 20.68
CA ALA A 179 4.72 0.70 20.08
C ALA A 179 4.03 -0.13 21.14
N ARG A 180 2.71 -0.24 21.07
CA ARG A 180 1.93 -1.06 22.00
C ARG A 180 0.73 -1.71 21.31
N SER A 181 0.42 -2.93 21.74
CA SER A 181 -0.83 -3.58 21.37
C SER A 181 -1.98 -2.96 22.15
N VAL A 182 -3.06 -2.61 21.45
CA VAL A 182 -4.29 -2.04 22.01
C VAL A 182 -5.45 -2.97 21.66
N ARG A 183 -6.38 -3.16 22.61
CA ARG A 183 -7.55 -4.03 22.41
C ARG A 183 -8.78 -3.28 21.89
N ASP A 184 -9.00 -2.06 22.37
CA ASP A 184 -10.13 -1.21 21.94
C ASP A 184 -9.73 -0.39 20.70
N PRO A 185 -10.39 -0.58 19.54
CA PRO A 185 -10.23 0.29 18.38
C PRO A 185 -10.36 1.78 18.69
N GLY A 186 -11.28 2.15 19.58
CA GLY A 186 -11.51 3.55 19.95
C GLY A 186 -10.33 4.14 20.70
N GLU A 187 -9.71 3.38 21.62
CA GLU A 187 -8.46 3.79 22.30
C GLU A 187 -7.32 4.01 21.30
N ALA A 188 -7.19 3.15 20.29
CA ALA A 188 -6.15 3.32 19.29
C ALA A 188 -6.35 4.61 18.47
N VAL A 189 -7.60 4.88 18.05
CA VAL A 189 -7.94 6.01 17.16
C VAL A 189 -7.97 7.35 17.89
N ARG A 190 -8.49 7.42 19.12
CA ARG A 190 -8.63 8.69 19.86
C ARG A 190 -7.25 9.34 20.07
N GLY A 191 -7.07 10.52 19.48
CA GLY A 191 -5.82 11.28 19.52
C GLY A 191 -4.70 10.77 18.60
N ALA A 192 -4.98 9.78 17.74
CA ALA A 192 -4.06 9.42 16.66
C ALA A 192 -4.16 10.46 15.53
N ALA A 193 -3.02 10.97 15.06
CA ALA A 193 -2.99 11.91 13.94
C ALA A 193 -3.08 11.17 12.59
N ILE A 194 -2.67 9.90 12.57
CA ILE A 194 -2.70 9.04 11.38
C ILE A 194 -3.37 7.71 11.74
N ILE A 195 -4.20 7.20 10.85
CA ILE A 195 -4.77 5.84 10.92
C ILE A 195 -4.30 5.07 9.69
N ALA A 196 -3.77 3.86 9.86
CA ALA A 196 -3.45 2.96 8.77
C ALA A 196 -4.29 1.67 8.89
N CYS A 197 -5.07 1.36 7.86
CA CYS A 197 -5.91 0.17 7.77
C CYS A 197 -5.31 -0.81 6.77
N ALA A 198 -4.83 -1.95 7.28
CA ALA A 198 -4.21 -3.02 6.51
C ALA A 198 -4.76 -4.40 6.94
N THR A 199 -6.08 -4.52 6.95
CA THR A 199 -6.84 -5.71 7.35
C THR A 199 -7.61 -6.31 6.16
N THR A 200 -8.15 -7.50 6.35
CA THR A 200 -9.10 -8.13 5.41
C THR A 200 -10.53 -8.02 5.94
N SER A 201 -10.87 -6.90 6.59
CA SER A 201 -12.18 -6.74 7.23
C SER A 201 -13.30 -6.55 6.19
N HIS A 202 -14.48 -7.04 6.55
CA HIS A 202 -15.73 -6.81 5.80
C HIS A 202 -16.63 -5.78 6.49
N ARG A 203 -16.15 -5.17 7.59
CA ARG A 203 -16.89 -4.27 8.47
C ARG A 203 -15.96 -3.13 8.93
N PRO A 204 -16.49 -1.91 9.16
CA PRO A 204 -15.70 -0.81 9.70
C PRO A 204 -14.91 -1.19 10.97
N LEU A 205 -13.67 -0.72 11.05
CA LEU A 205 -12.71 -1.09 12.09
C LEU A 205 -12.81 -0.25 13.37
N PHE A 206 -13.34 0.96 13.25
CA PHE A 206 -13.45 1.95 14.31
C PHE A 206 -14.77 2.72 14.16
N ARG A 207 -15.08 3.59 15.12
CA ARG A 207 -16.23 4.48 15.04
C ARG A 207 -15.82 5.83 14.50
N ASP A 208 -16.70 6.45 13.74
CA ASP A 208 -16.45 7.79 13.18
C ASP A 208 -16.26 8.85 14.28
N GLU A 209 -16.97 8.72 15.39
CA GLU A 209 -16.89 9.62 16.56
C GLU A 209 -15.50 9.66 17.22
N ASP A 210 -14.69 8.61 17.03
CA ASP A 210 -13.34 8.55 17.58
C ASP A 210 -12.32 9.32 16.71
N VAL A 211 -12.64 9.58 15.43
CA VAL A 211 -11.73 10.22 14.47
C VAL A 211 -11.75 11.74 14.66
N ALA A 212 -10.65 12.26 15.21
CA ALA A 212 -10.46 13.68 15.45
C ALA A 212 -10.29 14.50 14.16
N PRO A 213 -10.65 15.80 14.16
CA PRO A 213 -10.27 16.72 13.09
C PRO A 213 -8.76 16.71 12.83
N GLY A 214 -8.37 16.84 11.57
CA GLY A 214 -6.97 16.82 11.13
C GLY A 214 -6.37 15.43 10.89
N THR A 215 -7.11 14.37 11.18
CA THR A 215 -6.63 12.99 11.01
C THR A 215 -6.40 12.65 9.54
N HIS A 216 -5.28 11.99 9.24
CA HIS A 216 -5.05 11.35 7.94
C HIS A 216 -5.28 9.85 8.01
N ILE A 217 -5.92 9.27 7.01
CA ILE A 217 -6.25 7.84 6.96
C ILE A 217 -5.64 7.22 5.70
N ASN A 218 -4.84 6.18 5.87
CA ASN A 218 -4.37 5.29 4.82
C ASN A 218 -5.21 4.01 4.84
N ALA A 219 -6.05 3.79 3.83
CA ALA A 219 -6.92 2.62 3.74
C ALA A 219 -6.48 1.71 2.58
N VAL A 220 -5.69 0.68 2.87
CA VAL A 220 -5.06 -0.20 1.87
C VAL A 220 -5.56 -1.64 1.90
N GLY A 221 -6.31 -2.04 2.94
CA GLY A 221 -6.74 -3.41 3.13
C GLY A 221 -8.00 -3.80 2.34
N ALA A 222 -8.99 -2.92 2.20
CA ALA A 222 -10.18 -3.22 1.39
C ALA A 222 -9.90 -3.06 -0.12
N PHE A 223 -9.54 -4.17 -0.77
CA PHE A 223 -9.27 -4.25 -2.22
C PHE A 223 -10.31 -5.09 -2.99
N THR A 224 -11.45 -5.41 -2.37
CA THR A 224 -12.61 -5.99 -3.06
C THR A 224 -13.89 -5.26 -2.66
N PRO A 225 -14.95 -5.29 -3.49
CA PRO A 225 -16.22 -4.61 -3.19
C PRO A 225 -16.87 -5.07 -1.87
N GLU A 226 -16.63 -6.31 -1.45
CA GLU A 226 -17.20 -6.89 -0.23
C GLU A 226 -16.44 -6.48 1.04
N MET A 227 -15.18 -6.06 0.91
CA MET A 227 -14.37 -5.61 2.04
C MET A 227 -14.77 -4.19 2.48
N GLN A 228 -14.47 -3.85 3.72
CA GLN A 228 -14.64 -2.50 4.26
C GLN A 228 -13.89 -2.37 5.57
N GLU A 229 -13.16 -1.28 5.71
CA GLU A 229 -12.34 -0.94 6.86
C GLU A 229 -12.73 0.41 7.47
N VAL A 230 -13.12 1.37 6.64
CA VAL A 230 -13.44 2.73 7.05
C VAL A 230 -14.95 2.90 7.19
N PRO A 231 -15.44 3.54 8.28
CA PRO A 231 -16.86 3.86 8.41
C PRO A 231 -17.37 4.72 7.26
N PRO A 232 -18.56 4.43 6.68
CA PRO A 232 -19.15 5.25 5.63
C PRO A 232 -19.26 6.74 5.97
N SER A 233 -19.59 7.09 7.23
CA SER A 233 -19.67 8.48 7.67
C SER A 233 -18.30 9.16 7.73
N THR A 234 -17.23 8.43 8.07
CA THR A 234 -15.86 8.95 8.00
C THR A 234 -15.47 9.23 6.54
N VAL A 235 -15.80 8.33 5.61
CA VAL A 235 -15.58 8.55 4.17
C VAL A 235 -16.32 9.81 3.70
N ALA A 236 -17.60 9.96 4.07
CA ALA A 236 -18.44 11.07 3.63
C ALA A 236 -17.94 12.46 4.07
N ARG A 237 -17.27 12.56 5.22
CA ARG A 237 -16.70 13.83 5.71
C ARG A 237 -15.21 14.01 5.45
N ALA A 238 -14.54 13.00 4.91
CA ALA A 238 -13.13 13.07 4.54
C ALA A 238 -12.95 13.60 3.11
N SER A 239 -11.82 14.25 2.86
CA SER A 239 -11.36 14.49 1.50
C SER A 239 -10.65 13.25 0.99
N VAL A 240 -11.23 12.61 -0.03
CA VAL A 240 -10.76 11.32 -0.53
C VAL A 240 -9.79 11.52 -1.69
N VAL A 241 -8.62 10.90 -1.55
CA VAL A 241 -7.63 10.76 -2.61
C VAL A 241 -7.48 9.27 -2.90
N ILE A 242 -7.50 8.90 -4.17
CA ILE A 242 -7.43 7.50 -4.61
C ILE A 242 -6.14 7.21 -5.37
N ASP A 243 -5.85 5.93 -5.63
CA ASP A 243 -4.76 5.55 -6.54
C ASP A 243 -5.15 5.77 -8.01
N GLN A 244 -6.24 5.17 -8.47
CA GLN A 244 -6.78 5.35 -9.84
C GLN A 244 -8.31 5.17 -9.84
N LEU A 245 -9.02 6.05 -10.54
CA LEU A 245 -10.49 6.08 -10.56
C LEU A 245 -11.11 4.76 -11.01
N GLU A 246 -10.64 4.22 -12.13
CA GLU A 246 -11.16 2.95 -12.67
C GLU A 246 -11.00 1.80 -11.67
N ALA A 247 -9.84 1.68 -11.02
CA ALA A 247 -9.57 0.63 -10.04
C ALA A 247 -10.39 0.83 -8.75
N ALA A 248 -10.53 2.07 -8.28
CA ALA A 248 -11.35 2.41 -7.13
C ALA A 248 -12.84 2.06 -7.37
N LEU A 249 -13.37 2.38 -8.55
CA LEU A 249 -14.74 2.03 -8.94
C LEU A 249 -14.97 0.53 -9.13
N ALA A 250 -13.92 -0.23 -9.47
CA ALA A 250 -14.03 -1.67 -9.64
C ALA A 250 -13.89 -2.46 -8.31
N GLU A 251 -13.07 -1.96 -7.38
CA GLU A 251 -12.53 -2.80 -6.29
C GLU A 251 -12.66 -2.21 -4.88
N ALA A 252 -12.78 -0.88 -4.71
CA ALA A 252 -12.67 -0.26 -3.40
C ALA A 252 -13.99 -0.30 -2.60
N GLY A 253 -14.24 -1.40 -1.88
CA GLY A 253 -15.45 -1.56 -1.04
C GLY A 253 -15.68 -0.43 -0.01
N ASP A 254 -14.60 0.20 0.48
CA ASP A 254 -14.67 1.39 1.35
C ASP A 254 -15.35 2.60 0.67
N LEU A 255 -15.33 2.69 -0.66
CA LEU A 255 -15.94 3.78 -1.45
C LEU A 255 -17.25 3.32 -2.11
N LEU A 256 -17.29 2.09 -2.60
CA LEU A 256 -18.46 1.54 -3.30
C LEU A 256 -19.68 1.40 -2.39
N LYS A 257 -19.48 1.00 -1.14
CA LYS A 257 -20.57 0.85 -0.17
C LYS A 257 -21.22 2.20 0.21
N PRO A 258 -20.47 3.25 0.62
CA PRO A 258 -21.09 4.56 0.87
C PRO A 258 -21.70 5.18 -0.39
N LEU A 259 -21.11 4.97 -1.58
CA LEU A 259 -21.69 5.42 -2.85
C LEU A 259 -23.05 4.76 -3.10
N ALA A 260 -23.13 3.42 -2.99
CA ALA A 260 -24.37 2.67 -3.17
C ALA A 260 -25.43 3.02 -2.11
N ALA A 261 -25.01 3.43 -0.91
CA ALA A 261 -25.89 3.89 0.16
C ALA A 261 -26.36 5.35 -0.01
N GLY A 262 -25.89 6.07 -1.03
CA GLY A 262 -26.20 7.49 -1.25
C GLY A 262 -25.58 8.44 -0.22
N LEU A 263 -24.54 8.00 0.50
CA LEU A 263 -23.83 8.83 1.47
C LEU A 263 -22.77 9.73 0.85
N ILE A 264 -22.28 9.35 -0.34
CA ILE A 264 -21.36 10.12 -1.18
C ILE A 264 -21.80 10.00 -2.63
N GLU A 265 -21.36 10.93 -3.45
CA GLU A 265 -21.46 10.87 -4.92
C GLU A 265 -20.10 10.47 -5.51
N GLN A 266 -20.05 10.08 -6.79
CA GLN A 266 -18.78 9.72 -7.44
C GLN A 266 -17.76 10.86 -7.39
N GLY A 267 -18.22 12.11 -7.54
CA GLY A 267 -17.38 13.32 -7.44
C GLY A 267 -16.63 13.47 -6.11
N HIS A 268 -16.99 12.70 -5.08
CA HIS A 268 -16.33 12.71 -3.78
C HIS A 268 -14.92 12.09 -3.79
N PHE A 269 -14.57 11.31 -4.83
CA PHE A 269 -13.29 10.59 -4.91
C PHE A 269 -12.67 10.61 -6.31
N GLU A 270 -12.72 11.74 -7.01
CA GLU A 270 -12.10 11.89 -8.34
C GLU A 270 -10.62 12.27 -8.30
N THR A 271 -10.15 12.84 -7.18
CA THR A 271 -8.74 13.23 -7.03
C THR A 271 -7.84 12.01 -6.85
N THR A 272 -6.88 11.86 -7.75
CA THR A 272 -5.85 10.82 -7.68
C THR A 272 -4.60 11.32 -6.96
N LEU A 273 -3.86 10.39 -6.35
CA LEU A 273 -2.58 10.70 -5.73
C LEU A 273 -1.56 11.24 -6.76
N GLY A 274 -1.66 10.80 -8.02
CA GLY A 274 -0.83 11.30 -9.12
C GLY A 274 -1.07 12.78 -9.43
N GLU A 275 -2.33 13.22 -9.47
CA GLU A 275 -2.65 14.66 -9.64
C GLU A 275 -2.12 15.50 -8.49
N VAL A 276 -2.18 14.99 -7.25
CA VAL A 276 -1.61 15.66 -6.08
C VAL A 276 -0.08 15.74 -6.18
N VAL A 277 0.58 14.65 -6.60
CA VAL A 277 2.04 14.62 -6.84
C VAL A 277 2.46 15.67 -7.89
N LEU A 278 1.65 15.84 -8.93
CA LEU A 278 1.91 16.79 -10.02
C LEU A 278 1.48 18.23 -9.72
N GLY A 279 0.85 18.48 -8.57
CA GLY A 279 0.29 19.80 -8.21
C GLY A 279 -0.93 20.20 -9.05
N GLN A 280 -1.57 19.25 -9.72
CA GLN A 280 -2.79 19.44 -10.50
C GLN A 280 -4.05 19.44 -9.61
N ALA A 281 -3.96 18.79 -8.45
CA ALA A 281 -4.96 18.85 -7.39
C ALA A 281 -4.29 19.21 -6.05
N PRO A 282 -5.00 19.88 -5.13
CA PRO A 282 -4.45 20.20 -3.83
C PRO A 282 -4.26 18.91 -3.00
N GLY A 283 -3.23 18.90 -2.16
CA GLY A 283 -3.14 17.96 -1.04
C GLY A 283 -4.09 18.38 0.10
N ARG A 284 -3.59 18.38 1.34
CA ARG A 284 -4.34 18.93 2.48
C ARG A 284 -4.63 20.42 2.30
N ARG A 285 -5.87 20.82 2.56
CA ARG A 285 -6.40 22.19 2.45
C ARG A 285 -6.52 22.92 3.79
N SER A 286 -6.68 22.20 4.91
CA SER A 286 -6.69 22.81 6.25
C SER A 286 -6.15 21.88 7.36
N PRO A 287 -5.75 22.43 8.52
CA PRO A 287 -5.30 21.65 9.67
C PRO A 287 -6.38 20.73 10.27
N GLU A 288 -7.66 21.07 10.14
CA GLU A 288 -8.79 20.33 10.68
C GLU A 288 -9.38 19.32 9.68
N GLU A 289 -8.98 19.40 8.41
CA GLU A 289 -9.44 18.49 7.37
C GLU A 289 -9.10 17.04 7.70
N ILE A 290 -10.06 16.14 7.51
CA ILE A 290 -9.78 14.70 7.52
C ILE A 290 -9.47 14.31 6.09
N THR A 291 -8.32 13.67 5.88
CA THR A 291 -7.90 13.19 4.56
C THR A 291 -7.89 11.67 4.55
N LEU A 292 -8.38 11.07 3.47
CA LEU A 292 -8.42 9.62 3.27
C LEU A 292 -7.69 9.29 1.98
N PHE A 293 -6.57 8.59 2.07
CA PHE A 293 -5.99 7.91 0.92
C PHE A 293 -6.54 6.49 0.83
N LYS A 294 -7.28 6.20 -0.24
CA LYS A 294 -7.78 4.85 -0.53
C LYS A 294 -6.97 4.22 -1.65
N SER A 295 -6.41 3.04 -1.38
CA SER A 295 -5.68 2.26 -2.40
C SER A 295 -6.17 0.82 -2.49
N VAL A 296 -6.19 0.31 -3.72
CA VAL A 296 -6.42 -1.11 -4.08
C VAL A 296 -5.18 -1.74 -4.73
N GLY A 297 -4.20 -0.91 -5.10
CA GLY A 297 -2.88 -1.31 -5.57
C GLY A 297 -2.83 -1.57 -7.07
N LEU A 298 -1.91 -0.92 -7.76
CA LEU A 298 -1.80 -0.88 -9.22
C LEU A 298 -0.47 -1.50 -9.68
N ALA A 299 -0.46 -2.09 -10.88
CA ALA A 299 0.76 -2.70 -11.42
C ALA A 299 1.88 -1.67 -11.65
N ALA A 300 1.56 -0.41 -11.97
CA ALA A 300 2.52 0.69 -12.05
C ALA A 300 3.45 0.77 -10.82
N GLN A 301 2.87 0.56 -9.63
CA GLN A 301 3.63 0.61 -8.38
C GLN A 301 4.62 -0.57 -8.30
N ASP A 302 4.19 -1.76 -8.71
CA ASP A 302 5.07 -2.94 -8.75
C ASP A 302 6.20 -2.77 -9.78
N VAL A 303 5.89 -2.19 -10.95
CA VAL A 303 6.85 -1.91 -12.03
C VAL A 303 7.93 -0.92 -11.57
N ALA A 304 7.52 0.21 -10.99
CA ALA A 304 8.46 1.21 -10.50
C ALA A 304 9.32 0.67 -9.35
N ALA A 305 8.71 -0.03 -8.39
CA ALA A 305 9.42 -0.63 -7.26
C ALA A 305 10.42 -1.70 -7.73
N ALA A 306 10.01 -2.62 -8.61
CA ALA A 306 10.87 -3.69 -9.08
C ALA A 306 12.03 -3.18 -9.93
N SER A 307 11.78 -2.18 -10.79
CA SER A 307 12.83 -1.60 -11.64
C SER A 307 13.86 -0.84 -10.81
N ARG A 308 13.42 -0.08 -9.79
CA ARG A 308 14.33 0.60 -8.86
C ARG A 308 15.12 -0.40 -8.00
N ALA A 309 14.48 -1.46 -7.52
CA ALA A 309 15.16 -2.53 -6.79
C ALA A 309 16.20 -3.24 -7.66
N LEU A 310 15.88 -3.54 -8.93
CA LEU A 310 16.83 -4.14 -9.86
C LEU A 310 18.04 -3.24 -10.11
N ALA A 311 17.81 -1.95 -10.42
CA ALA A 311 18.90 -1.01 -10.67
C ALA A 311 19.87 -0.90 -9.49
N ARG A 312 19.35 -0.87 -8.25
CA ARG A 312 20.19 -0.87 -7.05
C ARG A 312 20.88 -2.21 -6.83
N ALA A 313 20.18 -3.33 -7.04
CA ALA A 313 20.77 -4.65 -6.92
C ALA A 313 21.91 -4.90 -7.92
N GLU A 314 21.84 -4.34 -9.12
CA GLU A 314 22.94 -4.38 -10.10
C GLU A 314 24.12 -3.51 -9.65
N ALA A 315 23.86 -2.32 -9.10
CA ALA A 315 24.91 -1.43 -8.62
C ALA A 315 25.64 -1.94 -7.36
N GLU A 316 24.94 -2.65 -6.47
CA GLU A 316 25.45 -3.17 -5.20
C GLU A 316 25.74 -4.69 -5.23
N ASP A 317 25.62 -5.31 -6.40
CA ASP A 317 25.76 -6.75 -6.63
C ASP A 317 24.95 -7.64 -5.66
N LEU A 318 23.69 -7.28 -5.43
CA LEU A 318 22.74 -8.04 -4.61
C LEU A 318 22.01 -9.08 -5.47
N GLY A 319 21.86 -10.31 -4.98
CA GLY A 319 21.15 -11.35 -5.73
C GLY A 319 22.03 -12.45 -6.30
N VAL A 320 21.38 -13.41 -6.95
CA VAL A 320 22.06 -14.49 -7.67
C VAL A 320 21.85 -14.28 -9.16
N VAL A 321 22.93 -14.29 -9.94
CA VAL A 321 22.86 -14.25 -11.40
C VAL A 321 22.86 -15.66 -11.94
N VAL A 322 21.81 -16.02 -12.68
CA VAL A 322 21.62 -17.33 -13.31
C VAL A 322 21.84 -17.20 -14.80
N THR A 323 22.56 -18.15 -15.39
CA THR A 323 22.64 -18.26 -16.85
C THR A 323 21.46 -19.07 -17.36
N VAL A 324 20.62 -18.44 -18.19
CA VAL A 324 19.48 -19.04 -18.89
C VAL A 324 19.83 -19.25 -20.36
#